data_AF-A0A382XXV8-F1
#
_entry.id   AF-A0A382XXV8-F1
#
_cell.length_a   1.000
_cell.length_b   1.000
_cell.length_c   1.000
_cell.angle_alpha   90.00
_cell.angle_beta   90.00
_cell.angle_gamma   90.00
#
_symmetry.space_group_name_H-M   'P 1'
#
loop_
_entity.id
_entity.type
_entity.pdbx_description
1 polymer ?
#
loop_
_entity_poly.entity_id
_entity_poly.type
_entity_poly.pdbx_seq_one_letter_code
_entity_poly.pdbx_strand_id
1 'polypeptide(L)'
;SEDRHLRLTTGEWFTPLGRSLHRPRNVQGRTLPENPDTFPIVTTPGGRELNAGGGVFPDLEIPNDTLTSTERNLLSQMAQKQIPFDLRIEEFAFDQSEKNKRIETSEPTLHSADLKLFVDSLIDESQLETLLHSNEIQSYLKWRILPRIAQRMDDPGRSIELRLERDPVLTEALRLLGKANNPEDLFLLFELSHEQQQDL
;
A
#
# COMPACT_ATOMS: atom_id res chain seq x y z
N SER A 1 28.94 36.50 2.82
CA SER A 1 27.89 35.48 2.73
C SER A 1 27.96 34.93 1.32
N GLU A 2 28.57 33.77 1.13
CA GLU A 2 28.68 33.17 -0.21
C GLU A 2 27.34 32.52 -0.57
N ASP A 3 26.66 33.08 -1.57
CA ASP A 3 25.51 32.47 -2.21
C ASP A 3 25.94 31.16 -2.86
N ARG A 4 25.60 30.03 -2.22
CA ARG A 4 25.77 28.71 -2.82
C ARG A 4 24.76 28.53 -3.93
N HIS A 5 25.15 28.86 -5.15
CA HIS A 5 24.37 28.53 -6.34
C HIS A 5 24.50 27.03 -6.63
N LEU A 6 23.46 26.26 -6.27
CA LEU A 6 23.31 24.88 -6.72
C LEU A 6 23.08 24.88 -8.23
N ARG A 7 24.10 24.48 -8.99
CA ARG A 7 23.99 24.28 -10.44
C ARG A 7 23.51 22.85 -10.70
N LEU A 8 22.20 22.71 -10.90
CA LEU A 8 21.59 21.43 -11.28
C LEU A 8 21.65 21.28 -12.80
N THR A 9 22.17 20.15 -13.28
CA THR A 9 22.09 19.78 -14.69
C THR A 9 20.75 19.08 -14.92
N THR A 10 19.81 19.74 -15.58
CA THR A 10 18.55 19.13 -15.98
C THR A 10 18.76 18.39 -17.30
N GLY A 11 18.67 17.06 -17.29
CA GLY A 11 18.60 16.24 -18.49
C GLY A 11 17.17 15.74 -18.68
N GLU A 12 16.74 15.66 -19.94
CA GLU A 12 15.51 14.97 -20.33
C GLU A 12 15.86 13.58 -20.87
N TRP A 13 15.25 12.55 -20.30
CA TRP A 13 15.37 11.17 -20.77
C TRP A 13 14.31 10.87 -21.82
N PHE A 14 14.74 10.36 -22.97
CA PHE A 14 13.88 9.94 -24.08
C PHE A 14 13.97 8.43 -24.30
N THR A 15 12.85 7.80 -24.67
CA THR A 15 12.84 6.41 -25.16
C THR A 15 13.38 6.36 -26.60
N PRO A 16 13.75 5.17 -27.13
CA PRO A 16 14.15 5.02 -28.53
C PRO A 16 13.10 5.48 -29.55
N LEU A 17 11.84 5.57 -29.14
CA LEU A 17 10.73 6.08 -29.95
C LEU A 17 10.57 7.61 -29.85
N GLY A 18 11.54 8.31 -29.26
CA GLY A 18 11.54 9.78 -29.13
C GLY A 18 10.58 10.32 -28.07
N ARG A 19 10.02 9.46 -27.21
CA ARG A 19 9.08 9.85 -26.15
C ARG A 19 9.84 10.29 -24.90
N SER A 20 9.51 11.46 -24.35
CA SER A 20 10.07 11.88 -23.05
C SER A 20 9.51 11.03 -21.91
N LEU A 21 10.37 10.63 -20.97
CA LEU A 21 9.96 10.04 -19.69
C LEU A 21 9.67 11.10 -18.62
N HIS A 22 10.04 12.35 -18.88
CA HIS A 22 9.80 13.45 -17.95
C HIS A 22 8.36 13.95 -18.07
N ARG A 23 7.79 14.32 -16.91
CA ARG A 23 6.59 15.16 -16.84
C ARG A 23 6.98 16.56 -16.38
N PRO A 24 6.50 17.62 -17.03
CA PRO A 24 6.67 19.00 -16.58
C PRO A 24 6.20 19.17 -15.13
N ARG A 25 7.03 19.84 -14.32
CA ARG A 25 6.74 20.12 -12.92
C ARG A 25 6.85 21.62 -12.64
N ASN A 26 6.03 22.11 -11.73
CA ASN A 26 6.15 23.46 -11.22
C ASN A 26 7.34 23.59 -10.24
N VAL A 27 7.60 24.81 -9.76
CA VAL A 27 8.68 25.10 -8.80
C VAL A 27 8.54 24.37 -7.46
N GLN A 28 7.34 23.91 -7.11
CA GLN A 28 7.08 23.07 -5.93
C GLN A 28 7.20 21.56 -6.22
N GLY A 29 7.67 21.17 -7.41
CA GLY A 29 7.84 19.77 -7.82
C GLY A 29 6.54 19.03 -8.15
N ARG A 30 5.40 19.71 -8.22
CA ARG A 30 4.11 19.10 -8.60
C ARG A 30 4.00 19.07 -10.11
N THR A 31 3.47 17.97 -10.66
CA THR A 31 3.18 17.85 -12.08
C THR A 31 2.17 18.91 -12.52
N LEU A 32 2.39 19.50 -13.69
CA LEU A 32 1.42 20.41 -14.28
C LEU A 32 0.16 19.62 -14.72
N PRO A 33 -1.03 20.23 -14.67
CA PRO A 33 -2.24 19.60 -15.17
C PRO A 33 -2.17 19.47 -16.70
N GLU A 34 -2.42 18.27 -17.21
CA GLU A 34 -2.37 17.91 -18.62
C GLU A 34 -3.63 17.12 -18.99
N ASN A 35 -4.05 17.17 -20.25
CA ASN A 35 -5.15 16.36 -20.76
C ASN A 35 -4.61 15.10 -21.48
N PRO A 36 -4.77 13.89 -20.90
CA PRO A 36 -4.26 12.65 -21.48
C PRO A 36 -4.73 12.36 -22.92
N ASP A 37 -5.94 12.79 -23.24
CA ASP A 37 -6.59 12.51 -24.54
C ASP A 37 -6.01 13.34 -25.69
N THR A 38 -5.27 14.40 -25.35
CA THR A 38 -4.63 15.28 -26.34
C THR A 38 -3.22 14.86 -26.72
N PHE A 39 -2.71 13.82 -26.06
CA PHE A 39 -1.35 13.38 -26.27
C PHE A 39 -1.18 12.55 -27.54
N PRO A 40 -0.03 12.66 -28.23
CA PRO A 40 0.24 11.86 -29.41
C PRO A 40 0.30 10.37 -29.05
N ILE A 41 -0.24 9.53 -29.93
CA ILE A 41 -0.15 8.08 -29.82
C ILE A 41 1.00 7.60 -30.70
N VAL A 42 1.85 6.72 -30.15
CA VAL A 42 2.96 6.09 -30.89
C VAL A 42 2.78 4.58 -30.90
N THR A 43 3.06 3.96 -32.04
CA THR A 43 2.99 2.50 -32.19
C THR A 43 4.37 1.90 -31.95
N THR A 44 4.45 0.92 -31.05
CA THR A 44 5.67 0.16 -30.80
C THR A 44 5.97 -0.80 -31.96
N PRO A 45 7.21 -1.31 -32.09
CA PRO A 45 7.52 -2.36 -33.08
C PRO A 45 6.64 -3.61 -32.97
N GLY A 46 6.12 -3.90 -31.78
CA GLY A 46 5.18 -5.00 -31.53
C GLY A 46 3.71 -4.67 -31.83
N GLY A 47 3.41 -3.51 -32.44
CA GLY A 47 2.05 -3.12 -32.84
C GLY A 47 1.19 -2.50 -31.72
N ARG A 48 1.68 -2.44 -30.48
CA ARG A 48 0.96 -1.81 -29.36
C ARG A 48 0.99 -0.28 -29.47
N GLU A 49 -0.17 0.34 -29.26
CA GLU A 49 -0.33 1.80 -29.17
C GLU A 49 0.01 2.31 -27.76
N LEU A 50 0.77 3.40 -27.69
CA LEU A 50 1.20 4.01 -26.43
C LEU A 50 0.93 5.51 -26.43
N ASN A 51 0.51 6.04 -25.29
CA ASN A 51 0.40 7.47 -25.07
C ASN A 51 1.79 8.12 -24.87
N ALA A 52 2.15 9.09 -25.72
CA ALA A 52 3.44 9.77 -25.74
C ALA A 52 3.47 11.13 -25.01
N GLY A 53 2.53 11.39 -24.10
CA GLY A 53 2.44 12.64 -23.32
C GLY A 53 3.46 12.90 -22.21
N GLY A 54 4.58 12.16 -22.16
CA GLY A 54 5.53 12.26 -21.04
C GLY A 54 5.19 11.37 -19.84
N GLY A 55 6.18 10.87 -19.09
CA GLY A 55 5.96 9.99 -17.92
C GLY A 55 5.88 8.50 -18.27
N VAL A 56 5.08 7.69 -17.57
CA VAL A 56 4.75 6.29 -17.93
C VAL A 56 3.23 6.15 -17.77
N PHE A 57 2.54 5.70 -18.81
CA PHE A 57 1.10 5.45 -18.80
C PHE A 57 0.87 3.94 -18.81
N PRO A 58 0.51 3.32 -17.68
CA PRO A 58 0.14 1.91 -17.67
C PRO A 58 -1.20 1.72 -18.41
N ASP A 59 -1.37 0.61 -19.12
CA ASP A 59 -2.64 0.29 -19.81
C ASP A 59 -3.67 -0.24 -18.82
N LEU A 60 -3.20 -0.88 -17.75
CA LEU A 60 -4.00 -1.37 -16.65
C LEU A 60 -3.62 -0.60 -15.39
N GLU A 61 -4.57 0.17 -14.85
CA GLU A 61 -4.46 0.67 -13.49
C GLU A 61 -4.72 -0.48 -12.53
N ILE A 62 -3.64 -1.12 -12.06
CA ILE A 62 -3.71 -2.09 -10.98
C ILE A 62 -3.93 -1.30 -9.69
N PRO A 63 -4.95 -1.62 -8.87
CA PRO A 63 -5.07 -1.06 -7.53
C PRO A 63 -3.73 -1.25 -6.82
N ASN A 64 -3.15 -0.17 -6.30
CA ASN A 64 -1.84 -0.30 -5.69
C ASN A 64 -1.87 -1.41 -4.64
N ASP A 65 -0.85 -2.26 -4.64
CA ASP A 65 -0.48 -3.18 -3.55
C ASP A 65 0.05 -2.39 -2.33
N THR A 66 -0.54 -1.22 -2.08
CA THR A 66 -0.12 -0.25 -1.10
C THR A 66 -1.37 0.40 -0.52
N LEU A 67 -1.18 1.06 0.61
CA LEU A 67 -2.20 1.84 1.30
C LEU A 67 -3.04 2.69 0.35
N THR A 68 -4.36 2.71 0.57
CA THR A 68 -5.28 3.55 -0.19
C THR A 68 -4.92 5.03 -0.02
N SER A 69 -5.46 5.90 -0.88
CA SER A 69 -5.24 7.34 -0.74
C SER A 69 -5.73 7.89 0.60
N THR A 70 -6.83 7.34 1.13
CA THR A 70 -7.37 7.70 2.45
C THR A 70 -6.44 7.23 3.57
N GLU A 71 -5.94 6.00 3.51
CA GLU A 71 -4.99 5.45 4.49
C GLU A 71 -3.66 6.20 4.49
N ARG A 72 -3.12 6.52 3.30
CA ARG A 72 -1.90 7.35 3.16
C ARG A 72 -2.10 8.75 3.72
N ASN A 73 -3.27 9.35 3.50
CA ASN A 73 -3.61 10.66 4.05
C ASN A 73 -3.62 10.60 5.59
N LEU A 74 -4.24 9.57 6.19
CA LEU A 74 -4.22 9.37 7.64
C LEU A 74 -2.79 9.32 8.19
N LEU A 75 -1.92 8.46 7.62
CA LEU A 75 -0.54 8.34 8.08
C LEU A 75 0.24 9.66 7.96
N SER A 76 0.06 10.37 6.85
CA SER A 76 0.68 11.68 6.62
C SER A 76 0.24 12.70 7.67
N GLN A 77 -1.07 12.76 7.97
CA GLN A 77 -1.63 13.69 8.95
C GLN A 77 -1.17 13.35 10.39
N MET A 78 -1.13 12.06 10.75
CA MET A 78 -0.62 11.61 12.05
C MET A 78 0.85 11.99 12.23
N ALA A 79 1.67 11.78 11.21
CA ALA A 79 3.08 12.14 11.21
C ALA A 79 3.29 13.66 11.31
N GLN A 80 2.53 14.46 10.56
CA GLN A 80 2.58 15.93 10.63
C GLN A 80 2.23 16.45 12.04
N LYS A 81 1.31 15.79 12.73
CA LYS A 81 0.91 16.09 14.10
C LYS A 81 1.82 15.47 15.17
N GLN A 82 2.87 14.76 14.76
CA GLN A 82 3.83 14.08 15.63
C GLN A 82 3.19 13.07 16.59
N ILE A 83 2.06 12.48 16.17
CA ILE A 83 1.38 11.46 16.96
C ILE A 83 2.09 10.13 16.72
N PRO A 84 2.55 9.43 17.77
CA PRO A 84 3.27 8.16 17.65
C PRO A 84 2.28 7.01 17.32
N PHE A 85 1.70 7.06 16.13
CA PHE A 85 0.54 6.25 15.74
C PHE A 85 0.80 4.74 15.82
N ASP A 86 1.98 4.28 15.40
CA ASP A 86 2.33 2.87 15.49
C ASP A 86 2.43 2.41 16.95
N LEU A 87 3.01 3.23 17.84
CA LEU A 87 3.07 2.92 19.26
C LEU A 87 1.67 2.82 19.87
N ARG A 88 0.75 3.75 19.54
CA ARG A 88 -0.65 3.70 19.98
C ARG A 88 -1.34 2.41 19.57
N ILE A 89 -1.08 1.94 18.35
CA ILE A 89 -1.60 0.67 17.85
C ILE A 89 -1.00 -0.52 18.63
N GLU A 90 0.31 -0.49 18.93
CA GLU A 90 0.97 -1.56 19.69
C GLU A 90 0.48 -1.64 21.14
N GLU A 91 0.32 -0.50 21.81
CA GLU A 91 -0.24 -0.40 23.17
C GLU A 91 -1.66 -0.95 23.22
N PHE A 92 -2.51 -0.52 22.28
CA PHE A 92 -3.88 -1.00 22.20
C PHE A 92 -3.96 -2.50 21.88
N ALA A 93 -3.14 -2.99 20.94
CA ALA A 93 -3.09 -4.41 20.60
C ALA A 93 -2.61 -5.26 21.79
N PHE A 94 -1.70 -4.74 22.62
CA PHE A 94 -1.29 -5.40 23.86
C PHE A 94 -2.47 -5.55 24.82
N ASP A 95 -3.19 -4.48 25.12
CA ASP A 95 -4.36 -4.52 26.01
C ASP A 95 -5.44 -5.49 25.52
N GLN A 96 -5.68 -5.52 24.20
CA GLN A 96 -6.61 -6.47 23.60
C GLN A 96 -6.10 -7.91 23.70
N SER A 97 -4.81 -8.17 23.48
CA SER A 97 -4.25 -9.51 23.62
C SER A 97 -4.39 -10.07 25.05
N GLU A 98 -4.20 -9.23 26.06
CA GLU A 98 -4.40 -9.62 27.47
C GLU A 98 -5.87 -9.96 27.76
N LYS A 99 -6.82 -9.21 27.19
CA LYS A 99 -8.25 -9.54 27.27
C LYS A 99 -8.58 -10.87 26.60
N ASN A 100 -8.05 -11.11 25.40
CA ASN A 100 -8.24 -12.37 24.67
C ASN A 100 -7.66 -13.57 25.45
N LYS A 101 -6.46 -13.43 26.03
CA LYS A 101 -5.85 -14.49 26.87
C LYS A 101 -6.69 -14.80 28.11
N ARG A 102 -7.29 -13.79 28.75
CA ARG A 102 -8.14 -13.98 29.96
C ARG A 102 -9.41 -14.77 29.69
N ILE A 103 -9.96 -14.65 28.49
CA ILE A 103 -11.14 -15.43 28.07
C ILE A 103 -10.76 -16.76 27.41
N GLU A 104 -9.47 -17.12 27.41
CA GLU A 104 -8.90 -18.35 26.86
C GLU A 104 -9.30 -18.61 25.39
N THR A 105 -9.51 -17.54 24.60
CA THR A 105 -9.75 -17.68 23.17
C THR A 105 -8.43 -17.90 22.42
N SER A 106 -8.43 -18.82 21.47
CA SER A 106 -7.35 -18.96 20.49
C SER A 106 -7.51 -18.00 19.31
N GLU A 107 -8.73 -17.49 19.07
CA GLU A 107 -8.99 -16.56 17.97
C GLU A 107 -8.73 -15.11 18.41
N PRO A 108 -7.88 -14.35 17.70
CA PRO A 108 -7.65 -12.93 17.99
C PRO A 108 -8.90 -12.12 17.67
N THR A 109 -9.55 -11.60 18.70
CA THR A 109 -10.77 -10.79 18.57
C THR A 109 -10.55 -9.36 19.04
N LEU A 110 -11.35 -8.45 18.46
CA LEU A 110 -11.34 -7.03 18.79
C LEU A 110 -12.75 -6.60 19.18
N HIS A 111 -12.92 -6.14 20.42
CA HIS A 111 -14.21 -5.65 20.89
C HIS A 111 -14.55 -4.28 20.28
N SER A 112 -15.76 -4.13 19.76
CA SER A 112 -16.21 -2.89 19.09
C SER A 112 -16.22 -1.68 20.03
N ALA A 113 -16.59 -1.87 21.29
CA ALA A 113 -16.58 -0.82 22.30
C ALA A 113 -15.16 -0.31 22.59
N ASP A 114 -14.18 -1.23 22.69
CA ASP A 114 -12.79 -0.87 22.91
C ASP A 114 -12.18 -0.16 21.69
N LEU A 115 -12.49 -0.64 20.48
CA LEU A 115 -12.07 0.04 19.25
C LEU A 115 -12.64 1.46 19.19
N LYS A 116 -13.90 1.66 19.60
CA LYS A 116 -14.50 3.00 19.66
C LYS A 116 -13.72 3.91 20.61
N LEU A 117 -13.41 3.45 21.82
CA LEU A 117 -12.64 4.24 22.79
C LEU A 117 -11.23 4.59 22.29
N PHE A 118 -10.58 3.64 21.62
CA PHE A 118 -9.28 3.87 20.99
C PHE A 118 -9.35 4.90 19.85
N VAL A 119 -10.40 4.83 19.03
CA VAL A 119 -10.63 5.81 17.97
C VAL A 119 -10.92 7.18 18.57
N ASP A 120 -11.76 7.26 19.61
CA ASP A 120 -12.07 8.51 20.32
C ASP A 120 -10.77 9.14 20.88
N SER A 121 -9.87 8.36 21.49
CA SER A 121 -8.60 8.89 22.00
C SER A 121 -7.67 9.41 20.89
N LEU A 122 -7.62 8.72 19.75
CA LEU A 122 -6.90 9.21 18.57
C LEU A 122 -7.51 10.49 18.02
N ILE A 123 -8.84 10.67 18.09
CA ILE A 123 -9.52 11.89 17.67
C ILE A 123 -9.18 13.04 18.61
N ASP A 124 -9.18 12.80 19.92
CA ASP A 124 -8.81 13.82 20.90
C ASP A 124 -7.38 14.33 20.69
N GLU A 125 -6.43 13.43 20.36
CA GLU A 125 -5.04 13.79 20.07
C GLU A 125 -4.86 14.43 18.69
N SER A 126 -5.55 13.93 17.66
CA SER A 126 -5.29 14.29 16.26
C SER A 126 -6.23 15.34 15.69
N GLN A 127 -7.44 15.47 16.22
CA GLN A 127 -8.54 16.26 15.65
C GLN A 127 -8.90 15.82 14.21
N LEU A 128 -8.74 14.53 13.89
CA LEU A 128 -9.03 13.95 12.58
C LEU A 128 -10.35 13.14 12.56
N GLU A 129 -11.39 13.63 13.24
CA GLU A 129 -12.69 12.94 13.42
C GLU A 129 -13.26 12.40 12.11
N THR A 130 -13.35 13.24 11.07
CA THR A 130 -13.92 12.84 9.78
C THR A 130 -13.17 11.68 9.12
N LEU A 131 -11.84 11.66 9.21
CA LEU A 131 -11.03 10.58 8.65
C LEU A 131 -11.16 9.31 9.49
N LEU A 132 -11.02 9.44 10.81
CA LEU A 132 -11.03 8.31 11.74
C LEU A 132 -12.39 7.61 11.81
N HIS A 133 -13.50 8.32 11.58
CA HIS A 133 -14.85 7.72 11.54
C HIS A 133 -15.20 7.08 10.19
N SER A 134 -14.37 7.24 9.16
CA SER A 134 -14.65 6.62 7.86
C SER A 134 -14.59 5.09 7.95
N ASN A 135 -15.52 4.41 7.28
CA ASN A 135 -15.56 2.95 7.25
C ASN A 135 -14.25 2.35 6.70
N GLU A 136 -13.61 3.04 5.75
CA GLU A 136 -12.33 2.65 5.18
C GLU A 136 -11.22 2.63 6.24
N ILE A 137 -11.08 3.70 7.02
CA ILE A 137 -10.09 3.77 8.10
C ILE A 137 -10.42 2.81 9.24
N GLN A 138 -11.70 2.62 9.57
CA GLN A 138 -12.11 1.63 10.57
C GLN A 138 -11.68 0.21 10.18
N SER A 139 -11.86 -0.17 8.90
CA SER A 139 -11.38 -1.44 8.37
C SER A 139 -9.86 -1.52 8.35
N TYR A 140 -9.18 -0.43 7.97
CA TYR A 140 -7.72 -0.35 8.01
C TYR A 140 -7.15 -0.56 9.42
N LEU A 141 -7.72 0.09 10.43
CA LEU A 141 -7.31 -0.07 11.82
C LEU A 141 -7.46 -1.51 12.28
N LYS A 142 -8.60 -2.15 12.00
CA LYS A 142 -8.83 -3.57 12.32
C LYS A 142 -7.78 -4.47 11.67
N TRP A 143 -7.53 -4.28 10.38
CA TRP A 143 -6.52 -5.02 9.64
C TRP A 143 -5.11 -4.83 10.22
N ARG A 144 -4.78 -3.63 10.73
CA ARG A 144 -3.49 -3.41 11.41
C ARG A 144 -3.43 -4.05 12.79
N ILE A 145 -4.52 -4.04 13.55
CA ILE A 145 -4.54 -4.44 14.96
C ILE A 145 -4.61 -5.96 15.13
N LEU A 146 -5.44 -6.66 14.36
CA LEU A 146 -5.69 -8.09 14.53
C LEU A 146 -4.41 -8.95 14.43
N PRO A 147 -3.52 -8.77 13.43
CA PRO A 147 -2.26 -9.53 13.37
C PRO A 147 -1.35 -9.29 14.58
N ARG A 148 -1.40 -8.09 15.18
CA ARG A 148 -0.58 -7.73 16.36
C ARG A 148 -1.11 -8.36 17.64
N ILE A 149 -2.43 -8.50 17.74
CA ILE A 149 -3.09 -9.28 18.81
C ILE A 149 -2.64 -10.74 18.69
N ALA A 150 -2.79 -11.35 17.51
CA ALA A 150 -2.40 -12.74 17.25
C ALA A 150 -0.92 -13.01 17.61
N GLN A 151 -0.02 -12.14 17.14
CA GLN A 151 1.41 -12.25 17.44
C GLN A 151 1.70 -12.22 18.95
N ARG A 152 0.93 -11.47 19.74
CA ARG A 152 1.08 -11.37 21.20
C ARG A 152 0.39 -12.48 21.97
N MET A 153 -0.53 -13.19 21.32
CA MET A 153 -1.12 -14.42 21.83
C MET A 153 -0.22 -15.64 21.59
N ASP A 154 1.04 -15.42 21.18
CA ASP A 154 2.00 -16.46 20.80
C ASP A 154 1.53 -17.34 19.62
N ASP A 155 0.69 -16.77 18.74
CA ASP A 155 0.25 -17.40 17.50
C ASP A 155 0.78 -16.63 16.27
N PRO A 156 2.07 -16.82 15.92
CA PRO A 156 2.67 -16.17 14.76
C PRO A 156 2.09 -16.67 13.43
N GLY A 157 1.58 -17.92 13.38
CA GLY A 157 0.94 -18.47 12.19
C GLY A 157 -0.33 -17.70 11.86
N ARG A 158 -1.21 -17.52 12.85
CA ARG A 158 -2.42 -16.72 12.70
C ARG A 158 -2.14 -15.26 12.37
N SER A 159 -1.06 -14.69 12.91
CA SER A 159 -0.62 -13.34 12.55
C SER A 159 -0.30 -13.20 11.05
N ILE A 160 0.36 -14.22 10.47
CA ILE A 160 0.67 -14.24 9.04
C ILE A 160 -0.62 -14.37 8.22
N GLU A 161 -1.50 -15.31 8.59
CA GLU A 161 -2.79 -15.51 7.90
C GLU A 161 -3.62 -14.22 7.81
N LEU A 162 -3.70 -13.46 8.90
CA LEU A 162 -4.43 -12.19 8.94
C LEU A 162 -3.78 -11.10 8.07
N ARG A 163 -2.47 -11.16 7.84
CA ARG A 163 -1.78 -10.22 6.92
C ARG A 163 -2.07 -10.54 5.46
N LEU A 164 -2.30 -11.81 5.12
CA LEU A 164 -2.59 -12.25 3.75
C LEU A 164 -3.81 -11.58 3.14
N GLU A 165 -4.79 -11.16 3.95
CA GLU A 165 -6.01 -10.51 3.48
C GLU A 165 -5.75 -9.33 2.52
N ARG A 166 -4.61 -8.65 2.69
CA ARG A 166 -4.20 -7.52 1.85
C ARG A 166 -2.84 -7.71 1.19
N ASP A 167 -2.33 -8.93 1.14
CA ASP A 167 -1.04 -9.24 0.50
C ASP A 167 -1.28 -10.24 -0.65
N PRO A 168 -1.65 -9.74 -1.84
CA PRO A 168 -1.90 -10.59 -3.00
C PRO A 168 -0.62 -11.33 -3.44
N VAL A 169 0.56 -10.73 -3.25
CA VAL A 169 1.84 -11.33 -3.61
C VAL A 169 2.13 -12.52 -2.70
N LEU A 170 1.99 -12.36 -1.38
CA LEU A 170 2.21 -13.45 -0.43
C LEU A 170 1.11 -14.51 -0.54
N THR A 171 -0.14 -14.11 -0.79
CA THR A 171 -1.24 -15.06 -1.06
C THR A 171 -0.92 -15.92 -2.28
N GLU A 172 -0.44 -15.31 -3.36
CA GLU A 172 -0.06 -16.01 -4.58
C GLU A 172 1.18 -16.88 -4.36
N ALA A 173 2.18 -16.37 -3.63
CA ALA A 173 3.36 -17.13 -3.27
C ALA A 173 3.00 -18.39 -2.46
N LEU A 174 2.11 -18.28 -1.47
CA LEU A 174 1.63 -19.43 -0.70
C LEU A 174 0.81 -20.40 -1.55
N ARG A 175 -0.01 -19.89 -2.49
CA ARG A 175 -0.75 -20.72 -3.45
C ARG A 175 0.19 -21.55 -4.34
N LEU A 176 1.25 -20.92 -4.85
CA LEU A 176 2.27 -21.59 -5.67
C LEU A 176 3.08 -22.59 -4.84
N LEU A 177 3.49 -22.19 -3.63
CA LEU A 177 4.27 -23.04 -2.72
C LEU A 177 3.47 -24.28 -2.27
N GLY A 178 2.16 -24.15 -2.06
CA GLY A 178 1.28 -25.28 -1.73
C GLY A 178 1.06 -26.28 -2.88
N LYS A 179 1.41 -25.92 -4.11
CA LYS A 179 1.30 -26.78 -5.30
C LYS A 179 2.63 -27.38 -5.76
N ALA A 180 3.74 -26.74 -5.39
CA ALA A 180 5.08 -27.19 -5.73
C ALA A 180 5.51 -28.34 -4.81
N ASN A 181 6.01 -29.44 -5.37
CA ASN A 181 6.58 -30.53 -4.56
C ASN A 181 8.09 -30.36 -4.36
N ASN A 182 8.73 -29.54 -5.18
CA ASN A 182 10.14 -29.22 -5.14
C ASN A 182 10.39 -27.79 -5.68
N PRO A 183 11.60 -27.22 -5.50
CA PRO A 183 11.90 -25.86 -5.98
C PRO A 183 11.79 -25.68 -7.49
N GLU A 184 12.05 -26.69 -8.32
CA GLU A 184 11.95 -26.61 -9.77
C GLU A 184 10.48 -26.50 -10.22
N ASP A 185 9.58 -27.26 -9.58
CA ASP A 185 8.13 -27.17 -9.81
C ASP A 185 7.60 -25.75 -9.54
N LEU A 186 8.16 -25.06 -8.55
CA LEU A 186 7.73 -23.71 -8.19
C LEU A 186 7.97 -22.71 -9.32
N PHE A 187 9.15 -22.78 -9.96
CA PHE A 187 9.48 -21.91 -11.08
C PHE A 187 8.62 -22.22 -12.31
N LEU A 188 8.38 -23.51 -12.59
CA LEU A 188 7.49 -23.92 -13.68
C LEU A 188 6.05 -23.45 -13.46
N LEU A 189 5.52 -23.56 -12.24
CA LEU A 189 4.17 -23.09 -11.90
C LEU A 189 4.04 -21.57 -12.02
N PHE A 190 5.10 -20.83 -11.73
CA PHE A 190 5.16 -19.37 -11.89
C PHE A 190 5.17 -18.96 -13.36
N GLU A 191 5.95 -19.64 -14.21
CA GLU A 191 5.99 -19.41 -15.66
C GLU A 191 4.61 -19.65 -16.29
N LEU A 192 3.96 -20.77 -15.95
CA LEU A 192 2.62 -21.11 -16.44
C LEU A 192 1.53 -20.11 -15.99
N SER A 193 1.61 -19.56 -14.78
CA SER A 193 0.64 -18.56 -14.32
C SER A 193 0.85 -17.19 -15.00
N HIS A 194 2.08 -16.86 -15.36
CA HIS A 194 2.40 -15.62 -16.09
C HIS A 194 1.92 -15.65 -17.54
N GLU A 195 2.04 -16.79 -18.23
CA GLU A 195 1.53 -16.94 -19.61
C GLU A 195 0.00 -16.79 -19.66
N GLN A 196 -0.73 -17.35 -18.68
CA GLN A 196 -2.20 -17.24 -18.61
C GLN A 196 -2.72 -15.83 -18.32
N GLN A 197 -1.92 -14.97 -17.68
CA GLN A 197 -2.28 -13.58 -17.43
C GLN A 197 -2.00 -12.64 -18.61
N GLN A 198 -1.21 -13.08 -19.60
CA GLN A 198 -0.90 -12.28 -20.80
C GLN A 198 -1.90 -12.49 -21.95
N ASP A 199 -2.72 -13.54 -21.89
CA ASP A 199 -3.75 -13.89 -22.88
C ASP A 199 -5.15 -13.31 -22.56
N LEU A 200 -5.28 -12.49 -21.50
CA LEU A 200 -6.50 -11.78 -21.08
C LEU A 200 -6.31 -10.27 -21.22
#